data_AF-A0A3M7NPD6-F1
#
_entry.id   AF-A0A3M7NPD6-F1
#
_cell.length_a   1.000
_cell.length_b   1.000
_cell.length_c   1.000
_cell.angle_alpha   90.00
_cell.angle_beta   90.00
_cell.angle_gamma   90.00
#
_symmetry.space_group_name_H-M   'P 1'
#
loop_
_entity.id
_entity.type
_entity.pdbx_description
1 polymer ?
#
loop_
_entity_poly.entity_id
_entity_poly.type
_entity_poly.pdbx_seq_one_letter_code
_entity_poly.pdbx_strand_id
1 'polypeptide(L)'
;MALLDSYLEQMEASAITIGKLRFERPKIFTNALLGAHEITALIRDTEPYERSLFSLDPGVGRPRPGPAPPAQQSAVARVLGPDMLSGIRRSTRGRGVDVPVLLNGAEKLCEAYAVAGVPERIRAIRKRHQRIAASVEEHEEKVLQQQAKLHRLQAGAAEDETETGDEDEAQGPTTAARPHDIDALEAEVAELEARKRLLEDRVAGMEKDLGGLLQV
;
A
#
# COMPACT_ATOMS: atom_id res chain seq x y z
N MET A 1 46.75 24.74 80.52
CA MET A 1 46.21 23.37 80.68
C MET A 1 44.69 23.38 80.68
N ALA A 2 44.02 24.17 81.53
CA ALA A 2 42.54 24.23 81.59
C ALA A 2 41.81 24.45 80.25
N LEU A 3 42.34 25.28 79.34
CA LEU A 3 41.75 25.50 78.02
C LEU A 3 41.86 24.26 77.12
N LEU A 4 42.98 23.51 77.23
CA LEU A 4 43.19 22.26 76.51
C LEU A 4 42.23 21.18 77.03
N ASP A 5 42.06 21.12 78.35
CA ASP A 5 41.15 20.18 79.01
C ASP A 5 39.70 20.43 78.58
N SER A 6 39.26 21.70 78.45
CA SER A 6 37.92 22.02 77.94
C SER A 6 37.71 21.60 76.49
N TYR A 7 38.73 21.74 75.63
CA TYR A 7 38.61 21.29 74.24
C TYR A 7 38.57 19.77 74.14
N LEU A 8 39.35 19.06 74.97
CA LEU A 8 39.31 17.60 75.02
C LEU A 8 37.96 17.08 75.51
N GLU A 9 37.40 17.70 76.56
CA GLU A 9 36.06 17.36 77.06
C GLU A 9 34.97 17.63 76.01
N GLN A 10 35.09 18.74 75.28
CA GLN A 10 34.16 19.07 74.19
C GLN A 10 34.30 18.11 73.00
N MET A 11 35.51 17.68 72.66
CA MET A 11 35.76 16.68 71.63
C MET A 11 35.19 15.32 72.03
N GLU A 12 35.35 14.92 73.29
CA GLU A 12 34.81 13.66 73.82
C GLU A 12 33.27 13.68 73.82
N ALA A 13 32.66 14.78 74.28
CA ALA A 13 31.22 14.97 74.23
C ALA A 13 30.68 14.89 72.79
N SER A 14 31.41 15.48 71.83
CA SER A 14 31.05 15.44 70.41
C SER A 14 31.19 14.04 69.83
N ALA A 15 32.27 13.32 70.15
CA ALA A 15 32.52 11.96 69.69
C ALA A 15 31.46 10.97 70.19
N ILE A 16 31.09 11.07 71.46
CA ILE A 16 30.01 10.26 72.05
C ILE A 16 28.67 10.56 71.38
N THR A 17 28.39 11.83 71.09
CA THR A 17 27.15 12.24 70.44
C THR A 17 27.07 11.71 69.01
N ILE A 18 28.16 11.82 68.24
CA ILE A 18 28.24 11.30 66.86
C ILE A 18 28.14 9.77 66.86
N GLY A 19 28.78 9.08 67.81
CA GLY A 19 28.72 7.62 67.93
C GLY A 19 27.33 7.09 68.32
N LYS A 20 26.51 7.90 68.99
CA LYS A 20 25.12 7.55 69.36
C LYS A 20 24.11 7.84 68.25
N LEU A 21 24.49 8.56 67.20
CA LEU A 21 23.62 8.76 66.04
C LEU A 21 23.34 7.40 65.38
N ARG A 22 22.05 7.06 65.29
CA ARG A 22 21.61 5.86 64.58
C ARG A 22 21.68 6.11 63.09
N PHE A 23 22.79 5.71 62.47
CA PHE A 23 22.86 5.63 61.02
C PHE A 23 22.25 4.31 60.57
N GLU A 24 21.07 4.38 59.95
CA GLU A 24 20.50 3.20 59.31
C GLU A 24 21.43 2.73 58.19
N ARG A 25 21.77 1.44 58.18
CA ARG A 25 22.53 0.87 57.07
C ARG A 25 21.73 1.09 55.78
N PRO A 26 22.39 1.37 54.65
CA PRO A 26 21.71 1.52 53.36
C PRO A 26 20.76 0.35 53.14
N LYS A 27 19.46 0.62 53.06
CA LYS A 27 18.47 -0.43 52.86
C LYS A 27 18.68 -0.99 51.45
N ILE A 28 18.60 -2.30 51.32
CA ILE A 28 18.87 -3.04 50.07
C ILE A 28 18.03 -2.48 48.91
N PHE A 29 16.84 -1.97 49.21
CA PHE A 29 15.90 -1.43 48.23
C PHE A 29 16.06 0.07 47.93
N THR A 30 16.71 0.88 48.78
CA THR A 30 16.86 2.32 48.53
C THR A 30 17.86 2.60 47.41
N ASN A 31 18.95 1.83 47.33
CA ASN A 31 19.89 1.93 46.20
C ASN A 31 19.42 1.17 44.96
N ALA A 32 18.57 0.15 45.11
CA ALA A 32 18.01 -0.59 43.97
C ALA A 32 16.96 0.24 43.23
N LEU A 33 16.12 1.00 43.96
CA LEU A 33 15.12 1.92 43.36
C LEU A 33 15.74 3.17 42.72
N LEU A 34 16.95 3.56 43.16
CA LEU A 34 17.72 4.70 42.62
C LEU A 34 18.84 4.28 41.66
N GLY A 35 19.03 2.97 41.45
CA GLY A 35 19.89 2.43 40.39
C GLY A 35 19.31 2.72 39.01
N ALA A 36 20.03 2.35 37.93
CA ALA A 36 19.77 2.69 36.52
C ALA A 36 18.39 2.25 35.98
N HIS A 37 17.31 2.79 36.53
CA HIS A 37 16.02 2.88 35.90
C HIS A 37 16.03 4.18 35.10
N GLU A 38 15.72 4.08 33.81
CA GLU A 38 15.49 5.26 32.99
C GLU A 38 14.45 6.15 33.70
N ILE A 39 14.71 7.46 33.78
CA ILE A 39 13.82 8.44 34.45
C ILE A 39 12.38 8.33 33.93
N THR A 40 12.20 7.86 32.70
CA THR A 40 10.93 7.54 32.01
C THR A 40 10.14 6.40 32.65
N ALA A 41 10.77 5.48 33.39
CA ALA A 41 10.08 4.46 34.17
C ALA A 41 9.54 5.02 35.50
N LEU A 42 10.19 6.06 36.04
CA LEU A 42 9.83 6.72 37.29
C LEU A 42 8.73 7.76 37.09
N ILE A 43 8.82 8.51 35.98
CA ILE A 43 7.77 9.44 35.53
C ILE A 43 6.76 8.62 34.73
N ARG A 44 5.86 7.95 35.45
CA ARG A 44 4.66 7.36 34.88
C ARG A 44 3.86 8.46 34.18
N ASP A 45 4.03 8.59 32.86
CA ASP A 45 3.09 9.19 31.89
C ASP A 45 3.61 9.10 30.44
N THR A 46 4.49 8.15 30.11
CA THR A 46 4.87 7.93 28.70
C THR A 46 4.17 6.68 28.17
N GLU A 47 3.21 6.89 27.28
CA GLU A 47 2.53 5.84 26.53
C GLU A 47 3.55 4.94 25.80
N PRO A 48 3.22 3.66 25.48
CA PRO A 48 4.17 2.71 24.88
C PRO A 48 4.85 3.23 23.61
N TYR A 49 4.16 4.07 22.83
CA TYR A 49 4.71 4.67 21.62
C TYR A 49 5.81 5.71 21.90
N GLU A 50 5.74 6.42 23.03
CA GLU A 50 6.75 7.40 23.44
C GLU A 50 8.05 6.73 23.86
N ARG A 51 7.96 5.54 24.47
CA ARG A 51 9.14 4.75 24.84
C ARG A 51 10.04 4.45 23.64
N SER A 52 9.46 4.26 22.45
CA SER A 52 10.21 4.02 21.22
C SER A 52 10.87 5.28 20.65
N LEU A 53 10.38 6.47 21.00
CA LEU A 53 10.99 7.76 20.66
C LEU A 53 12.19 8.07 21.55
N PHE A 54 12.18 7.60 22.80
CA PHE A 54 13.14 8.01 23.83
C PHE A 54 14.16 6.93 24.23
N SER A 55 13.93 5.64 23.92
CA SER A 55 14.92 4.59 24.17
C SER A 55 16.06 4.67 23.15
N LEU A 56 17.25 5.03 23.60
CA LEU A 56 18.46 4.91 22.81
C LEU A 56 18.89 3.44 22.77
N ASP A 57 19.26 2.95 21.58
CA ASP A 57 19.83 1.61 21.45
C ASP A 57 21.16 1.54 22.23
N PRO A 58 21.30 0.65 23.23
CA PRO A 58 22.57 0.48 23.95
C PRO A 58 23.73 0.07 23.02
N GLY A 59 23.45 -0.40 21.79
CA GLY A 59 24.44 -0.71 20.77
C GLY A 59 25.03 0.51 20.02
N VAL A 60 24.43 1.70 20.12
CA VAL A 60 24.88 2.91 19.39
C VAL A 60 25.81 3.79 20.24
N GLY A 61 26.04 3.41 21.51
CA GLY A 61 26.82 4.16 22.50
C GLY A 61 28.35 4.12 22.36
N ARG A 62 28.92 3.88 21.17
CA ARG A 62 30.37 4.08 20.95
C ARG A 62 30.60 5.11 19.85
N PRO A 63 31.03 6.35 20.17
CA PRO A 63 31.38 7.31 19.15
C PRO A 63 32.63 6.81 18.41
N ARG A 64 32.47 6.41 17.15
CA ARG A 64 33.58 6.27 16.22
C ARG A 64 33.91 7.67 15.69
N PRO A 65 35.18 8.12 15.70
CA PRO A 65 35.55 9.37 15.06
C PRO A 65 35.57 9.14 13.54
N GLY A 66 34.57 9.68 12.83
CA GLY A 66 34.45 9.59 11.36
C GLY A 66 33.23 10.38 10.85
N PRO A 67 33.26 10.93 9.62
CA PRO A 67 32.35 11.98 9.21
C PRO A 67 31.05 11.41 8.63
N ALA A 68 29.98 11.41 9.43
CA ALA A 68 28.60 11.66 9.01
C ALA A 68 27.67 11.49 10.24
N PRO A 69 26.78 12.44 10.56
CA PRO A 69 25.75 12.18 11.56
C PRO A 69 24.86 11.03 11.05
N PRO A 70 24.56 10.00 11.86
CA PRO A 70 23.59 8.98 11.45
C PRO A 70 22.27 9.71 11.21
N ALA A 71 21.81 9.72 9.96
CA ALA A 71 20.53 10.30 9.59
C ALA A 71 19.49 9.82 10.60
N GLN A 72 18.83 10.78 11.25
CA GLN A 72 17.85 10.57 12.30
C GLN A 72 16.91 9.43 11.88
N GLN A 73 17.10 8.25 12.49
CA GLN A 73 16.27 7.10 12.18
C GLN A 73 14.88 7.44 12.66
N SER A 74 13.99 7.80 11.73
CA SER A 74 12.59 8.10 12.00
C SER A 74 11.99 7.02 12.90
N ALA A 75 11.13 7.39 13.84
CA ALA A 75 10.41 6.45 14.70
C ALA A 75 9.75 5.31 13.89
N VAL A 76 9.25 5.65 12.70
CA VAL A 76 8.71 4.70 11.72
C VAL A 76 9.78 3.72 11.22
N ALA A 77 11.00 4.18 10.99
CA ALA A 77 12.11 3.32 10.56
C ALA A 77 12.49 2.28 11.63
N ARG A 78 12.31 2.60 12.92
CA ARG A 78 12.53 1.65 14.02
C ARG A 78 11.45 0.57 14.09
N VAL A 79 10.18 0.95 13.95
CA VAL A 79 9.04 0.02 14.00
C VAL A 79 9.00 -0.90 12.77
N LEU A 80 9.23 -0.34 11.57
CA LEU A 80 9.15 -1.12 10.33
C LEU A 80 10.45 -1.85 9.99
N GLY A 81 11.59 -1.37 10.48
CA GLY A 81 12.92 -1.81 10.07
C GLY A 81 13.36 -1.21 8.72
N PRO A 82 14.68 -1.24 8.43
CA PRO A 82 15.26 -0.62 7.23
C PRO A 82 14.78 -1.29 5.95
N ASP A 83 14.61 -2.62 5.93
CA ASP A 83 14.23 -3.37 4.74
C ASP A 83 12.80 -3.04 4.31
N MET A 84 11.84 -3.08 5.24
CA MET A 84 10.45 -2.74 4.96
C MET A 84 10.31 -1.28 4.51
N LEU A 85 11.00 -0.35 5.18
CA LEU A 85 10.98 1.07 4.81
C LEU A 85 11.60 1.30 3.42
N SER A 86 12.66 0.56 3.07
CA SER A 86 13.27 0.62 1.74
C SER A 86 12.32 0.06 0.66
N GLY A 87 11.59 -1.02 0.97
CA GLY A 87 10.57 -1.58 0.11
C GLY A 87 9.43 -0.59 -0.15
N ILE A 88 8.93 0.06 0.91
CA ILE A 88 7.91 1.11 0.79
C ILE A 88 8.45 2.27 -0.05
N ARG A 89 9.66 2.78 0.23
CA ARG A 89 10.27 3.89 -0.54
C ARG A 89 10.47 3.54 -2.01
N ARG A 90 10.83 2.28 -2.31
CA ARG A 90 10.96 1.76 -3.67
C ARG A 90 9.59 1.72 -4.34
N SER A 91 8.57 1.25 -3.63
CA SER A 91 7.19 1.18 -4.12
C SER A 91 6.57 2.55 -4.38
N THR A 92 6.95 3.58 -3.60
CA THR A 92 6.38 4.93 -3.77
C THR A 92 7.16 5.79 -4.78
N ARG A 93 8.45 5.52 -4.99
CA ARG A 93 9.30 6.27 -5.93
C ARG A 93 9.38 5.62 -7.32
N GLY A 94 8.97 4.35 -7.43
CA GLY A 94 8.96 3.58 -8.68
C GLY A 94 7.69 3.75 -9.49
N ARG A 95 7.69 3.14 -10.68
CA ARG A 95 6.60 3.13 -11.68
C ARG A 95 5.44 2.18 -11.28
N GLY A 96 5.24 1.93 -9.99
CA GLY A 96 4.26 0.98 -9.49
C GLY A 96 4.28 0.88 -7.96
N VAL A 97 3.08 0.91 -7.37
CA VAL A 97 2.87 0.86 -5.92
C VAL A 97 2.62 -0.58 -5.49
N ASP A 98 3.53 -1.11 -4.69
CA ASP A 98 3.45 -2.45 -4.12
C ASP A 98 2.50 -2.46 -2.90
N VAL A 99 1.21 -2.56 -3.21
CA VAL A 99 0.10 -2.57 -2.25
C VAL A 99 0.28 -3.57 -1.10
N PRO A 100 0.74 -4.83 -1.29
CA PRO A 100 0.90 -5.78 -0.17
C PRO A 100 1.96 -5.32 0.84
N VAL A 101 3.08 -4.75 0.37
CA VAL A 101 4.15 -4.24 1.25
C VAL A 101 3.63 -3.06 2.08
N LEU A 102 2.82 -2.19 1.48
CA LEU A 102 2.19 -1.05 2.16
C LEU A 102 1.16 -1.49 3.21
N LEU A 103 0.31 -2.46 2.89
CA LEU A 103 -0.67 -2.98 3.85
C LEU A 103 0.00 -3.66 5.04
N ASN A 104 1.06 -4.45 4.80
CA ASN A 104 1.85 -5.06 5.87
C ASN A 104 2.57 -4.01 6.73
N GLY A 105 3.10 -2.95 6.11
CA GLY A 105 3.68 -1.82 6.84
C GLY A 105 2.65 -1.06 7.68
N ALA A 106 1.44 -0.86 7.15
CA ALA A 106 0.34 -0.23 7.86
C ALA A 106 -0.15 -1.08 9.05
N GLU A 107 -0.21 -2.41 8.92
CA GLU A 107 -0.56 -3.30 10.03
C GLU A 107 0.48 -3.24 11.15
N LYS A 108 1.78 -3.33 10.83
CA LYS A 108 2.87 -3.16 11.82
C LYS A 108 2.84 -1.79 12.50
N LEU A 109 2.46 -0.75 11.76
CA LEU A 109 2.25 0.57 12.35
C LEU A 109 1.02 0.63 13.25
N CYS A 110 -0.05 -0.08 12.92
CA CYS A 110 -1.24 -0.14 13.77
C CYS A 110 -1.00 -0.85 15.11
N GLU A 111 -0.06 -1.80 15.16
CA GLU A 111 0.36 -2.45 16.40
C GLU A 111 1.02 -1.45 17.37
N ALA A 112 1.84 -0.54 16.84
CA ALA A 112 2.49 0.51 17.63
C ALA A 112 1.63 1.77 17.83
N TYR A 113 0.71 2.05 16.90
CA TYR A 113 -0.15 3.24 16.86
C TYR A 113 -1.59 2.82 16.57
N ALA A 114 -2.35 2.54 17.63
CA ALA A 114 -3.76 2.19 17.50
C ALA A 114 -4.57 3.42 17.09
N VAL A 115 -5.05 3.42 15.84
CA VAL A 115 -6.00 4.42 15.33
C VAL A 115 -7.32 3.73 15.04
N ALA A 116 -8.42 4.25 15.60
CA ALA A 116 -9.75 3.67 15.45
C ALA A 116 -10.16 3.58 13.96
N GLY A 117 -10.76 2.45 13.57
CA GLY A 117 -11.28 2.23 12.21
C GLY A 117 -10.22 1.95 11.11
N VAL A 118 -8.93 2.15 11.38
CA VAL A 118 -7.85 1.79 10.45
C VAL A 118 -7.78 0.27 10.15
N PRO A 119 -7.92 -0.66 11.12
CA PRO A 119 -7.84 -2.08 10.81
C PRO A 119 -8.97 -2.55 9.86
N GLU A 120 -10.15 -1.96 9.95
CA GLU A 120 -11.27 -2.25 9.03
C GLU A 120 -10.98 -1.73 7.62
N ARG A 121 -10.41 -0.53 7.51
CA ARG A 121 -9.98 0.04 6.22
C ARG A 121 -8.88 -0.80 5.57
N ILE A 122 -7.90 -1.27 6.34
CA ILE A 122 -6.84 -2.18 5.85
C ILE A 122 -7.47 -3.46 5.28
N ARG A 123 -8.41 -4.08 6.00
CA ARG A 123 -9.14 -5.27 5.53
C ARG A 123 -9.95 -4.99 4.26
N ALA A 124 -10.65 -3.85 4.21
CA ALA A 124 -11.42 -3.44 3.04
C ALA A 124 -10.53 -3.25 1.79
N ILE A 125 -9.38 -2.58 1.95
CA ILE A 125 -8.42 -2.38 0.87
C ILE A 125 -7.83 -3.72 0.42
N ARG A 126 -7.49 -4.62 1.34
CA ARG A 126 -7.00 -5.97 1.02
C ARG A 126 -8.01 -6.76 0.18
N LYS A 127 -9.28 -6.78 0.58
CA LYS A 127 -10.34 -7.45 -0.18
C LYS A 127 -10.51 -6.85 -1.58
N ARG A 128 -10.45 -5.52 -1.70
CA ARG A 128 -10.51 -4.83 -2.99
C ARG A 128 -9.32 -5.17 -3.87
N HIS A 129 -8.11 -5.19 -3.31
CA HIS A 129 -6.90 -5.55 -4.04
C HIS A 129 -6.95 -6.99 -4.56
N GLN A 130 -7.40 -7.95 -3.74
CA GLN A 130 -7.60 -9.34 -4.17
C GLN A 130 -8.58 -9.45 -5.34
N ARG A 131 -9.72 -8.73 -5.28
CA ARG A 131 -10.69 -8.71 -6.38
C ARG A 131 -10.11 -8.13 -7.66
N ILE A 132 -9.35 -7.03 -7.55
CA ILE A 132 -8.71 -6.41 -8.71
C ILE A 132 -7.62 -7.33 -9.27
N ALA A 133 -6.81 -7.96 -8.43
CA ALA A 133 -5.77 -8.88 -8.86
C ALA A 133 -6.35 -10.07 -9.65
N ALA A 134 -7.41 -10.70 -9.16
CA ALA A 134 -8.11 -11.75 -9.89
C ALA A 134 -8.68 -11.26 -11.22
N SER A 135 -9.28 -10.06 -11.25
CA SER A 135 -9.77 -9.48 -12.50
C SER A 135 -8.62 -9.18 -13.47
N VAL A 136 -7.45 -8.74 -12.99
CA VAL A 136 -6.29 -8.45 -13.85
C VAL A 136 -5.77 -9.73 -14.47
N GLU A 137 -5.65 -10.81 -13.70
CA GLU A 137 -5.23 -12.12 -14.19
C GLU A 137 -6.12 -12.62 -15.35
N GLU A 138 -7.44 -12.54 -15.20
CA GLU A 138 -8.38 -12.88 -16.28
C GLU A 138 -8.19 -12.03 -17.55
N HIS A 139 -7.80 -10.75 -17.40
CA HIS A 139 -7.57 -9.86 -18.53
C HIS A 139 -6.20 -10.10 -19.16
N GLU A 140 -5.19 -10.45 -18.37
CA GLU A 140 -3.86 -10.84 -18.85
C GLU A 140 -3.93 -12.10 -19.72
N GLU A 141 -4.70 -13.11 -19.32
CA GLU A 141 -4.96 -14.29 -20.14
C GLU A 141 -5.60 -13.94 -21.49
N LYS A 142 -6.61 -13.05 -21.49
CA LYS A 142 -7.26 -12.58 -22.71
C LYS A 142 -6.30 -11.82 -23.61
N VAL A 143 -5.43 -10.98 -23.03
CA VAL A 143 -4.40 -10.24 -23.78
C VAL A 143 -3.41 -11.22 -24.41
N LEU A 144 -2.98 -12.25 -23.70
CA LEU A 144 -2.09 -13.29 -24.25
C LEU A 144 -2.75 -14.04 -25.41
N GLN A 145 -4.03 -14.40 -25.28
CA GLN A 145 -4.78 -15.03 -26.38
C GLN A 145 -4.88 -14.11 -27.60
N GLN A 146 -5.17 -12.83 -27.38
CA GLN A 146 -5.23 -11.83 -28.45
C GLN A 146 -3.87 -11.61 -29.10
N GLN A 147 -2.80 -11.53 -28.32
CA GLN A 147 -1.43 -11.37 -28.80
C GLN A 147 -0.98 -12.58 -29.63
N ALA A 148 -1.34 -13.80 -29.20
CA ALA A 148 -1.07 -15.02 -29.97
C ALA A 148 -1.85 -15.04 -31.29
N LYS A 149 -3.12 -14.60 -31.29
CA LYS A 149 -3.93 -14.47 -32.51
C LYS A 149 -3.32 -13.45 -33.46
N LEU A 150 -2.92 -12.28 -32.96
CA LEU A 150 -2.24 -11.25 -33.75
C LEU A 150 -0.92 -11.77 -34.32
N HIS A 151 -0.11 -12.46 -33.53
CA HIS A 151 1.15 -13.03 -34.01
C HIS A 151 0.92 -14.07 -35.12
N ARG A 152 -0.17 -14.86 -35.07
CA ARG A 152 -0.55 -15.76 -36.16
C ARG A 152 -0.99 -14.99 -37.42
N LEU A 153 -1.76 -13.93 -37.27
CA LEU A 153 -2.18 -13.08 -38.39
C LEU A 153 -1.00 -12.33 -39.01
N GLN A 154 -0.10 -11.79 -38.19
CA GLN A 154 1.14 -11.14 -38.65
C GLN A 154 2.08 -12.14 -39.34
N ALA A 155 2.17 -13.37 -38.82
CA ALA A 155 2.94 -14.42 -39.48
C ALA A 155 2.32 -14.82 -40.83
N GLY A 156 0.99 -14.98 -40.91
CA GLY A 156 0.31 -15.27 -42.18
C GLY A 156 0.39 -14.13 -43.20
N ALA A 157 0.32 -12.88 -42.75
CA ALA A 157 0.47 -11.71 -43.60
C ALA A 157 1.91 -11.52 -44.14
N ALA A 158 2.92 -12.07 -43.46
CA ALA A 158 4.31 -12.04 -43.91
C ALA A 158 4.64 -13.17 -44.92
N GLU A 159 3.81 -14.20 -45.01
CA GLU A 159 3.95 -15.28 -46.00
C GLU A 159 3.28 -14.96 -47.35
N ASP A 160 2.37 -13.97 -47.39
CA ASP A 160 1.71 -13.50 -48.63
C ASP A 160 2.52 -12.45 -49.42
N GLU A 161 3.69 -12.00 -48.94
CA GLU A 161 4.51 -10.97 -49.62
C GLU A 161 5.55 -11.54 -50.63
N THR A 162 5.60 -12.85 -50.89
CA THR A 162 6.61 -13.44 -51.82
C THR A 162 6.07 -14.13 -53.07
N GLU A 163 4.84 -13.87 -53.49
CA GLU A 163 4.33 -14.14 -54.86
C GLU A 163 2.91 -13.56 -54.92
N THR A 164 2.66 -12.42 -55.55
CA THR A 164 2.31 -12.36 -56.97
C THR A 164 2.20 -10.89 -57.36
N GLY A 165 2.66 -10.55 -58.57
CA GLY A 165 2.59 -9.20 -59.11
C GLY A 165 1.17 -8.68 -59.38
N ASP A 166 1.15 -7.36 -59.54
CA ASP A 166 0.19 -6.51 -60.25
C ASP A 166 -1.23 -6.30 -59.69
N GLU A 167 -1.48 -5.00 -59.47
CA GLU A 167 -2.73 -4.24 -59.58
C GLU A 167 -3.77 -4.22 -58.43
N ASP A 168 -3.75 -3.07 -57.76
CA ASP A 168 -4.87 -2.15 -57.49
C ASP A 168 -5.92 -2.40 -56.38
N GLU A 169 -6.28 -1.24 -55.78
CA GLU A 169 -7.48 -0.89 -55.00
C GLU A 169 -7.64 -1.13 -53.47
N ALA A 170 -7.65 0.02 -52.77
CA ALA A 170 -8.69 0.54 -51.87
C ALA A 170 -8.83 0.07 -50.39
N GLN A 171 -8.43 1.00 -49.51
CA GLN A 171 -9.02 1.48 -48.24
C GLN A 171 -10.26 0.77 -47.63
N GLY A 172 -10.21 0.48 -46.31
CA GLY A 172 -11.38 0.56 -45.41
C GLY A 172 -11.46 -0.49 -44.27
N PRO A 173 -11.82 -0.11 -43.02
CA PRO A 173 -11.71 -0.96 -41.84
C PRO A 173 -12.97 -1.83 -41.62
N THR A 174 -12.81 -3.14 -41.48
CA THR A 174 -13.92 -4.05 -41.17
C THR A 174 -13.72 -4.71 -39.80
N THR A 175 -14.66 -4.43 -38.92
CA THR A 175 -14.91 -5.15 -37.67
C THR A 175 -15.05 -6.65 -37.98
N ALA A 176 -14.04 -7.43 -37.60
CA ALA A 176 -14.09 -8.88 -37.67
C ALA A 176 -15.08 -9.43 -36.62
N ALA A 177 -16.37 -9.41 -36.97
CA ALA A 177 -17.41 -10.19 -36.32
C ALA A 177 -17.04 -11.68 -36.42
N ARG A 178 -17.24 -12.43 -35.32
CA ARG A 178 -16.99 -13.88 -35.33
C ARG A 178 -17.98 -14.54 -36.31
N PRO A 179 -17.59 -15.63 -37.00
CA PRO A 179 -18.48 -16.31 -37.94
C PRO A 179 -19.80 -16.80 -37.30
N HIS A 180 -19.82 -17.16 -36.02
CA HIS A 180 -21.06 -17.57 -35.33
C HIS A 180 -22.00 -16.39 -34.99
N ASP A 181 -21.48 -15.17 -34.93
CA ASP A 181 -22.32 -13.98 -34.72
C ASP A 181 -22.91 -13.50 -36.05
N ILE A 182 -22.30 -13.83 -37.19
CA ILE A 182 -22.79 -13.46 -38.53
C ILE A 182 -24.10 -14.18 -38.84
N ASP A 183 -24.18 -15.50 -38.65
CA ASP A 183 -25.41 -16.27 -38.94
C ASP A 183 -26.61 -15.79 -38.09
N ALA A 184 -26.37 -15.42 -36.83
CA ALA A 184 -27.41 -14.90 -35.94
C ALA A 184 -27.87 -13.49 -36.36
N LEU A 185 -26.94 -12.64 -36.78
CA LEU A 185 -27.23 -11.30 -37.30
C LEU A 185 -27.95 -11.38 -38.66
N GLU A 186 -27.59 -12.34 -39.52
CA GLU A 186 -28.28 -12.58 -40.79
C GLU A 186 -29.74 -13.00 -40.58
N ALA A 187 -30.01 -13.85 -39.58
CA ALA A 187 -31.37 -14.23 -39.21
C ALA A 187 -32.19 -13.03 -38.67
N GLU A 188 -31.60 -12.21 -37.80
CA GLU A 188 -32.24 -11.00 -37.28
C GLU A 188 -32.52 -9.97 -38.39
N VAL A 189 -31.57 -9.78 -39.30
CA VAL A 189 -31.73 -8.91 -40.48
C VAL A 189 -32.85 -9.43 -41.38
N ALA A 190 -32.94 -10.74 -41.64
CA ALA A 190 -34.01 -11.31 -42.44
C ALA A 190 -35.41 -11.08 -41.84
N GLU A 191 -35.56 -11.20 -40.51
CA GLU A 191 -36.81 -10.89 -39.82
C GLU A 191 -37.17 -9.40 -39.92
N LEU A 192 -36.18 -8.53 -39.75
CA LEU A 192 -36.36 -7.07 -39.86
C LEU A 192 -36.72 -6.65 -41.29
N GLU A 193 -36.12 -7.27 -42.31
CA GLU A 193 -36.44 -7.02 -43.71
C GLU A 193 -37.86 -7.45 -44.07
N ALA A 194 -38.34 -8.60 -43.59
CA ALA A 194 -39.71 -9.04 -43.79
C ALA A 194 -40.71 -8.06 -43.16
N ARG A 195 -40.41 -7.58 -41.95
CA ARG A 195 -41.23 -6.58 -41.26
C ARG A 195 -41.21 -5.23 -41.97
N LYS A 196 -40.04 -4.82 -42.48
CA LYS A 196 -39.88 -3.59 -43.28
C LYS A 196 -40.72 -3.66 -44.55
N ARG A 197 -40.63 -4.76 -45.31
CA ARG A 197 -41.41 -4.94 -46.55
C ARG A 197 -42.91 -4.85 -46.31
N LEU A 198 -43.43 -5.45 -45.25
CA LEU A 198 -44.86 -5.34 -44.93
C LEU A 198 -45.29 -3.91 -44.61
N LEU A 199 -44.43 -3.13 -43.94
CA LEU A 199 -44.68 -1.72 -43.70
C LEU A 199 -44.56 -0.89 -44.98
N GLU A 200 -43.59 -1.19 -45.84
CA GLU A 200 -43.43 -0.56 -47.15
C GLU A 200 -44.65 -0.82 -48.05
N ASP A 201 -45.19 -2.04 -48.09
CA ASP A 201 -46.41 -2.36 -48.86
C ASP A 201 -47.62 -1.57 -48.35
N ARG A 202 -47.74 -1.40 -47.03
CA ARG A 202 -48.80 -0.59 -46.43
C ARG A 202 -48.63 0.90 -46.76
N VAL A 203 -47.42 1.41 -46.69
CA VAL A 203 -47.11 2.80 -47.06
C VAL A 203 -47.35 3.02 -48.55
N ALA A 204 -46.92 2.11 -49.41
CA ALA A 204 -47.17 2.16 -50.85
C ALA A 204 -48.68 2.12 -51.18
N GLY A 205 -49.46 1.33 -50.42
CA GLY A 205 -50.93 1.35 -50.48
C GLY A 205 -51.50 2.72 -50.11
N MET A 206 -51.05 3.29 -48.98
CA MET A 206 -51.48 4.62 -48.55
C MET A 206 -51.05 5.73 -49.52
N GLU A 207 -49.86 5.63 -50.12
CA GLU A 207 -49.37 6.55 -51.16
C GLU A 207 -50.21 6.47 -52.42
N LYS A 208 -50.64 5.26 -52.80
CA LYS A 208 -51.56 5.07 -53.94
C LYS A 208 -52.92 5.69 -53.66
N ASP A 209 -53.45 5.52 -52.44
CA ASP A 209 -54.72 6.11 -52.01
C ASP A 209 -54.66 7.64 -51.93
N LEU A 210 -53.53 8.20 -51.45
CA LEU A 210 -53.29 9.64 -51.41
C LEU A 210 -53.03 10.23 -52.81
N GLY A 211 -52.28 9.52 -53.66
CA GLY A 211 -52.02 9.90 -55.05
C GLY A 211 -53.30 9.94 -55.89
N GLY A 212 -54.23 9.01 -55.66
CA GLY A 212 -55.56 9.05 -56.27
C GLY A 212 -56.43 10.22 -55.80
N LEU A 213 -56.23 10.71 -54.58
CA LEU A 213 -56.91 11.91 -54.06
C LEU A 213 -56.34 13.23 -54.61
N LEU A 214 -55.05 13.26 -54.95
CA LEU A 214 -54.35 14.43 -55.50
C LEU A 214 -54.53 14.60 -57.02
N GLN A 215 -55.14 13.63 -57.69
CA GLN A 215 -55.33 13.61 -59.16
C GLN A 215 -56.76 13.96 -59.62
N VAL A 216 -57.59 14.50 -58.71
CA VAL A 216 -58.91 15.12 -58.97
C VAL A 216 -58.83 16.61 -58.70
#